data_AF-A0A946HG98-F1
#
_entry.id   AF-A0A946HG98-F1
#
_cell.length_a   1.000
_cell.length_b   1.000
_cell.length_c   1.000
_cell.angle_alpha   90.00
_cell.angle_beta   90.00
_cell.angle_gamma   90.00
#
_symmetry.space_group_name_H-M   'P 1'
#
loop_
_entity.id
_entity.type
_entity.pdbx_description
1 polymer ?
#
loop_
_entity_poly.entity_id
_entity_poly.type
_entity_poly.pdbx_seq_one_letter_code
_entity_poly.pdbx_strand_id
1 'polypeptide(L)' 'LSICGEHGGSPEAIDFCRKAGFDYVSCSPFRVPVARLAAAQIALADRLGSKL' A
#
# COMPACT_ATOMS: atom_id res chain seq x y z
N LEU A 1 -8.10 -4.36 -9.54
CA LEU A 1 -7.14 -3.48 -10.27
C LEU A 1 -5.79 -3.51 -9.56
N SER A 2 -4.67 -3.22 -10.25
CA SER A 2 -3.32 -3.31 -9.66
C SER A 2 -2.31 -2.36 -10.28
N ILE A 3 -1.25 -2.04 -9.53
CA ILE A 3 -0.09 -1.26 -9.99
C ILE A 3 1.20 -2.09 -9.95
N CYS A 4 2.10 -1.86 -10.90
CA CYS A 4 3.43 -2.47 -10.95
C CYS A 4 4.53 -1.42 -11.13
N GLY A 5 5.73 -1.74 -10.68
CA GLY A 5 6.91 -0.89 -10.83
C GLY A 5 7.25 -0.13 -9.55
N GLU A 6 7.99 0.96 -9.67
CA GLU A 6 8.53 1.66 -8.50
C GLU A 6 7.44 2.21 -7.57
N HIS A 7 6.34 2.68 -8.15
CA HIS A 7 5.15 3.17 -7.45
C HIS A 7 4.43 2.06 -6.68
N GLY A 8 4.63 0.78 -7.02
CA GLY A 8 4.03 -0.32 -6.26
C GLY A 8 4.65 -0.54 -4.87
N GLY A 9 5.73 0.16 -4.54
CA GLY A 9 6.51 -0.06 -3.32
C GLY A 9 6.55 1.11 -2.33
N SER A 10 5.90 2.24 -2.61
CA SER A 10 5.87 3.39 -1.68
C SER A 10 4.56 3.43 -0.88
N PRO A 11 4.58 3.88 0.40
CA PRO A 11 3.37 3.97 1.22
C PRO A 11 2.27 4.84 0.61
N GLU A 12 2.62 5.97 0.00
CA GLU A 12 1.67 6.94 -0.56
C GLU A 12 0.90 6.34 -1.74
N ALA A 13 1.60 5.60 -2.59
CA ALA A 13 0.98 4.92 -3.72
C ALA A 13 0.13 3.73 -3.27
N ILE A 14 0.54 3.01 -2.24
CA ILE A 14 -0.26 1.91 -1.65
C ILE A 14 -1.55 2.46 -1.04
N ASP A 15 -1.49 3.58 -0.31
CA ASP A 15 -2.65 4.27 0.24
C ASP A 15 -3.61 4.74 -0.85
N PHE A 16 -3.08 5.39 -1.89
CA PHE A 16 -3.85 5.77 -3.06
C PHE A 16 -4.54 4.55 -3.72
N CYS A 17 -3.79 3.49 -3.99
CA CYS A 17 -4.32 2.28 -4.64
C CYS A 17 -5.44 1.65 -3.80
N ARG A 18 -5.25 1.56 -2.49
CA ARG A 18 -6.25 1.03 -1.57
C ARG A 18 -7.53 1.88 -1.57
N LYS A 19 -7.41 3.20 -1.48
CA LYS A 19 -8.54 4.15 -1.57
C LYS A 19 -9.25 4.08 -2.92
N ALA A 20 -8.51 3.79 -3.99
CA ALA A 20 -9.03 3.58 -5.34
C ALA A 20 -9.63 2.18 -5.57
N GLY A 21 -9.63 1.28 -4.55
CA GLY A 21 -10.22 -0.06 -4.64
C GLY A 21 -9.36 -1.09 -5.37
N PHE A 22 -8.03 -0.94 -5.33
CA PHE A 22 -7.11 -1.90 -5.94
C PHE A 22 -6.85 -3.06 -4.99
N ASP A 23 -6.70 -4.27 -5.55
CA ASP A 23 -6.63 -5.52 -4.78
C ASP A 23 -5.19 -5.89 -4.40
N TYR A 24 -4.21 -5.49 -5.22
CA TYR A 24 -2.80 -5.78 -4.98
C TYR A 24 -1.84 -4.77 -5.63
N VAL A 25 -0.60 -4.77 -5.15
CA VAL A 25 0.53 -4.01 -5.70
C VAL A 25 1.70 -4.94 -6.01
N SER A 26 2.51 -4.61 -7.01
CA SER A 26 3.73 -5.33 -7.37
C SER A 26 4.95 -4.41 -7.34
N CYS A 27 5.97 -4.79 -6.59
CA CYS A 27 7.22 -4.03 -6.43
C CYS A 27 8.44 -4.97 -6.45
N SER A 28 9.64 -4.39 -6.51
CA SER A 28 10.88 -5.18 -6.49
C SER A 28 10.99 -6.02 -5.22
N PRO A 29 11.67 -7.19 -5.26
CA PRO A 29 11.74 -8.11 -4.11
C PRO A 29 12.17 -7.44 -2.80
N PHE A 30 13.12 -6.50 -2.88
CA PHE A 30 13.62 -5.76 -1.73
C PHE A 30 12.60 -4.79 -1.11
N ARG A 31 11.58 -4.34 -1.86
CA ARG A 31 10.52 -3.47 -1.38
C ARG A 31 9.31 -4.24 -0.85
N VAL A 32 9.20 -5.54 -1.10
CA VAL A 32 8.08 -6.36 -0.64
C VAL A 32 7.84 -6.25 0.88
N PRO A 33 8.88 -6.31 1.76
CA PRO A 33 8.66 -6.14 3.20
C PRO A 33 8.09 -4.76 3.56
N VAL A 34 8.59 -3.70 2.93
CA VAL A 34 8.13 -2.31 3.14
C VAL A 34 6.69 -2.14 2.65
N ALA A 35 6.38 -2.64 1.46
CA ALA A 35 5.03 -2.57 0.90
C ALA A 35 4.01 -3.29 1.78
N ARG A 36 4.37 -4.47 2.33
CA ARG A 36 3.50 -5.21 3.27
C ARG A 36 3.28 -4.45 4.57
N LEU A 37 4.33 -3.87 5.15
CA LEU A 37 4.22 -3.09 6.37
C LEU A 37 3.33 -1.84 6.16
N ALA A 38 3.57 -1.10 5.08
CA ALA A 38 2.76 0.07 4.73
C ALA A 38 1.29 -0.30 4.54
N ALA A 39 0.99 -1.35 3.76
CA ALA A 39 -0.37 -1.83 3.56
C ALA A 39 -1.07 -2.19 4.88
N ALA A 40 -0.35 -2.80 5.83
CA ALA A 40 -0.89 -3.12 7.15
C ALA A 40 -1.16 -1.86 7.98
N GLN A 41 -0.22 -0.91 8.02
CA GLN A 41 -0.38 0.36 8.75
C GLN A 41 -1.59 1.15 8.23
N ILE A 42 -1.76 1.25 6.91
CA ILE A 42 -2.89 1.95 6.28
C ILE A 42 -4.21 1.23 6.61
N ALA A 43 -4.24 -0.10 6.49
CA ALA A 43 -5.44 -0.87 6.83
C ALA A 43 -5.85 -0.74 8.30
N LEU A 44 -4.89 -0.57 9.21
CA LEU A 44 -5.16 -0.29 10.63
C LEU A 44 -5.64 1.15 10.84
N ALA A 45 -5.03 2.13 10.18
CA ALA A 45 -5.45 3.54 10.23
C ALA A 45 -6.91 3.70 9.79
N ASP A 46 -7.31 3.07 8.67
CA ASP A 46 -8.70 3.04 8.19
C ASP A 46 -9.67 2.50 9.24
N ARG A 47 -9.28 1.40 9.92
CA ARG A 47 -10.12 0.75 10.93
C ARG A 47 -10.25 1.57 12.21
N LEU A 48 -9.19 2.27 12.59
CA LEU A 48 -9.14 3.07 13.82
C LEU A 48 -9.69 4.48 13.63
N GLY A 49 -10.02 4.89 12.39
CA GLY A 49 -10.44 6.26 12.08
C GLY A 49 -9.34 7.30 12.33
N SER A 50 -8.10 6.85 12.50
CA SER A 50 -6.97 7.71 12.85
C SER A 50 -6.25 8.12 11.57
N LYS A 51 -6.26 9.41 11.24
CA LYS A 51 -5.29 9.97 10.29
C LYS A 51 -3.90 9.84 10.92
N LEU A 52 -3.10 8.90 10.43
CA LEU A 52 -1.64 8.95 10.57
C LEU A 52 -1.08 10.03 9.63
#